data_AF-A0A3B9WA67-F1
#
_entry.id   AF-A0A3B9WA67-F1
#
_cell.length_a   1.000
_cell.length_b   1.000
_cell.length_c   1.000
_cell.angle_alpha   90.00
_cell.angle_beta   90.00
_cell.angle_gamma   90.00
#
_symmetry.space_group_name_H-M   'P 1'
#
loop_
_entity.id
_entity.type
_entity.pdbx_description
1 polymer ?
#
loop_
_entity_poly.entity_id
_entity_poly.type
_entity_poly.pdbx_seq_one_letter_code
_entity_poly.pdbx_strand_id
1 'polypeptide(L)'
;MLCQCPEAFVRDYHRALMGRAEDAVAVGLPTTPERLLADLAVFAQRGYAIQRERIDRGAGGVAVPLKVPRGHRTAVLGVVLPVEDMADAEVPTVVQTLRVAGHGISRALGAL
;
A
#
# COMPACT_ATOMS: atom_id res chain seq x y z
N MET A 1 1.59 -0.08 3.13
CA MET A 1 2.20 -0.61 4.37
C MET A 1 3.71 -0.73 4.22
N LEU A 2 4.21 -1.53 3.26
CA LEU A 2 5.65 -1.78 3.09
C LEU A 2 6.51 -0.52 2.92
N CYS A 3 5.98 0.56 2.32
CA CYS A 3 6.68 1.84 2.18
C CYS A 3 6.94 2.56 3.52
N GLN A 4 6.36 2.09 4.63
CA GLN A 4 6.60 2.59 5.99
C GLN A 4 7.54 1.67 6.78
N CYS A 5 7.98 0.54 6.21
CA CYS A 5 8.86 -0.41 6.87
C CYS A 5 10.33 -0.05 6.62
N PRO A 6 11.25 -0.43 7.53
CA PRO A 6 12.69 -0.31 7.28
C PRO A 6 13.12 -1.09 6.03
N GLU A 7 14.14 -0.60 5.32
CA GLU A 7 14.66 -1.24 4.10
C GLU A 7 15.05 -2.71 4.34
N ALA A 8 15.70 -3.02 5.47
CA ALA A 8 16.06 -4.39 5.84
C ALA A 8 14.84 -5.32 5.86
N PHE A 9 13.73 -4.87 6.44
CA PHE A 9 12.48 -5.64 6.46
C PHE A 9 11.93 -5.87 5.06
N VAL A 10 11.97 -4.86 4.18
CA VAL A 10 11.51 -4.99 2.79
C VAL A 10 12.36 -6.00 2.01
N ARG A 11 13.68 -5.98 2.21
CA ARG A 11 14.59 -6.95 1.58
C ARG A 11 14.35 -8.37 2.06
N ASP A 12 14.13 -8.55 3.36
CA ASP A 12 13.81 -9.86 3.93
C ASP A 12 12.43 -10.36 3.45
N TYR A 13 11.45 -9.48 3.36
CA TYR A 13 10.12 -9.77 2.79
C TYR A 13 10.22 -10.21 1.33
N HIS A 14 10.99 -9.48 0.51
CA HIS A 14 11.23 -9.83 -0.89
C HIS A 14 11.89 -11.21 -1.02
N ARG A 15 12.97 -11.46 -0.26
CA ARG A 15 13.66 -12.75 -0.24
C ARG A 15 12.73 -13.90 0.13
N ALA A 16 11.91 -13.72 1.16
CA ALA A 16 10.97 -14.74 1.62
C ALA A 16 9.90 -15.08 0.57
N LEU A 17 9.40 -14.07 -0.17
CA LEU A 17 8.44 -14.30 -1.26
C LEU A 17 9.08 -14.95 -2.48
N MET A 18 10.29 -14.53 -2.87
CA MET A 18 10.99 -15.13 -4.03
C MET A 18 11.37 -16.59 -3.78
N GLY A 19 11.61 -16.98 -2.53
CA GLY A 19 11.80 -18.39 -2.14
C GLY A 19 10.54 -19.26 -2.31
N ARG A 20 9.38 -18.65 -2.58
CA ARG A 20 8.08 -19.29 -2.82
C ARG A 20 7.62 -19.01 -4.26
N ALA A 21 8.44 -19.39 -5.24
CA ALA A 21 8.39 -18.92 -6.64
C ALA A 21 6.99 -18.86 -7.30
N GLU A 22 6.06 -19.74 -6.95
CA GLU A 22 4.66 -19.73 -7.43
C GLU A 22 3.86 -18.51 -6.93
N ASP A 23 4.10 -18.08 -5.69
CA ASP A 23 3.40 -16.96 -5.05
C ASP A 23 3.89 -15.60 -5.58
N ALA A 24 5.19 -15.46 -5.86
CA ALA A 24 5.81 -14.17 -6.24
C ALA A 24 5.34 -13.65 -7.62
N VAL A 25 5.18 -14.56 -8.58
CA VAL A 25 4.69 -14.25 -9.93
C VAL A 25 3.19 -13.99 -9.89
N ALA A 26 2.42 -14.82 -9.16
CA ALA A 26 0.98 -14.66 -9.00
C ALA A 26 0.60 -13.32 -8.36
N VAL A 27 1.39 -12.87 -7.37
CA VAL A 27 1.16 -11.57 -6.74
C VAL A 27 1.82 -10.41 -7.47
N GLY A 28 2.47 -10.57 -8.63
CA GLY A 28 3.05 -9.46 -9.43
C GLY A 28 4.15 -8.65 -8.73
N LEU A 29 4.90 -9.25 -7.81
CA LEU A 29 5.98 -8.56 -7.08
C LEU A 29 7.14 -8.22 -8.03
N PRO A 30 7.82 -7.06 -7.89
CA PRO A 30 9.06 -6.82 -8.62
C PRO A 30 10.09 -7.93 -8.39
N THR A 31 10.75 -8.36 -9.47
CA THR A 31 11.70 -9.50 -9.44
C THR A 31 12.98 -9.20 -8.67
N THR A 32 13.33 -7.93 -8.48
CA THR A 32 14.47 -7.49 -7.68
C THR A 32 14.04 -6.66 -6.47
N PRO A 33 14.76 -6.76 -5.34
CA PRO A 33 14.45 -5.95 -4.16
C PRO A 33 14.69 -4.45 -4.42
N GLU A 34 15.64 -4.10 -5.27
CA GLU A 34 15.91 -2.70 -5.66
C GLU A 34 14.72 -2.09 -6.39
N ARG A 35 14.08 -2.86 -7.27
CA ARG A 35 12.89 -2.38 -7.98
C ARG A 35 11.71 -2.22 -7.02
N LEU A 36 11.52 -3.16 -6.11
CA LEU A 36 10.49 -3.05 -5.06
C LEU A 36 10.71 -1.79 -4.21
N LEU A 37 11.94 -1.53 -3.77
CA LEU A 37 12.27 -0.33 -3.00
C LEU A 37 12.00 0.95 -3.78
N ALA A 38 12.35 0.99 -5.07
CA ALA A 38 12.05 2.14 -5.93
C ALA A 38 10.54 2.40 -6.07
N ASP A 39 9.73 1.36 -6.30
CA ASP A 39 8.28 1.49 -6.39
C ASP A 39 7.68 1.94 -5.04
N LEU A 40 8.19 1.42 -3.91
CA LEU A 40 7.76 1.84 -2.57
C LEU A 40 8.12 3.30 -2.26
N ALA A 41 9.25 3.80 -2.75
CA ALA A 41 9.65 5.20 -2.59
C ALA A 41 8.68 6.14 -3.30
N VAL A 42 8.17 5.76 -4.49
CA VAL A 42 7.10 6.50 -5.18
C VAL A 42 5.85 6.58 -4.33
N PHE A 43 5.43 5.47 -3.71
CA PHE A 43 4.25 5.47 -2.83
C PHE A 43 4.47 6.29 -1.55
N ALA A 44 5.67 6.25 -0.98
CA ALA A 44 6.03 7.05 0.18
C ALA A 44 5.94 8.56 -0.13
N GLN A 45 6.49 8.98 -1.28
CA GLN A 45 6.47 10.37 -1.72
C GLN A 45 5.04 10.85 -2.06
N ARG A 46 4.26 10.02 -2.76
CA ARG A 46 2.88 10.33 -3.17
C ARG A 46 1.89 10.29 -2.00
N GLY A 47 2.20 9.51 -0.95
CA GLY A 47 1.39 9.35 0.25
C GLY A 47 0.14 8.49 0.05
N TYR A 48 0.12 7.63 -0.98
CA TYR A 48 -0.87 6.59 -1.20
C TYR A 48 -0.37 5.54 -2.20
N ALA A 49 -1.01 4.37 -2.19
CA ALA A 49 -0.81 3.30 -3.17
C ALA A 49 -2.10 3.07 -3.96
N ILE A 50 -1.94 2.68 -5.23
CA ILE A 50 -3.02 2.25 -6.11
C ILE A 50 -2.63 0.94 -6.79
N GLN A 51 -3.58 0.02 -6.89
CA GLN A 51 -3.41 -1.26 -7.56
C GLN A 51 -4.70 -1.60 -8.32
N ARG A 52 -4.59 -2.13 -9.55
CA ARG A 52 -5.73 -2.53 -10.38
C ARG A 52 -5.51 -3.97 -10.85
N GLU A 53 -6.58 -4.77 -10.82
CA GLU A 53 -6.65 -6.14 -11.36
C GLU A 53 -5.55 -7.11 -10.90
N ARG A 54 -5.06 -6.96 -9.67
CA ARG A 54 -3.96 -7.79 -9.15
C ARG A 54 -4.40 -8.87 -8.17
N ILE A 55 -5.55 -8.69 -7.54
CA ILE A 55 -6.16 -9.71 -6.66
C ILE A 55 -7.32 -10.32 -7.43
N ASP A 56 -8.32 -9.50 -7.76
CA ASP A 56 -9.48 -9.90 -8.54
C ASP A 56 -9.54 -9.11 -9.85
N ARG A 57 -9.88 -9.79 -10.95
CA ARG A 57 -10.15 -9.13 -12.24
C ARG A 57 -11.36 -8.21 -12.08
N GLY A 58 -11.29 -7.01 -12.67
CA GLY A 58 -12.35 -6.00 -12.55
C GLY A 58 -12.37 -5.23 -11.21
N ALA A 59 -11.51 -5.56 -10.24
CA ALA A 59 -11.40 -4.83 -8.98
C ALA A 59 -10.00 -4.26 -8.78
N GLY A 60 -9.92 -3.18 -8.02
CA GLY A 60 -8.66 -2.59 -7.58
C GLY A 60 -8.78 -1.98 -6.20
N GLY A 61 -7.66 -1.44 -5.71
CA GLY A 61 -7.58 -0.84 -4.39
C GLY A 61 -6.82 0.47 -4.38
N VAL A 62 -7.29 1.40 -3.55
CA VAL A 62 -6.58 2.62 -3.17
C VAL A 62 -6.34 2.56 -1.67
N ALA A 63 -5.11 2.84 -1.23
CA ALA A 63 -4.76 2.81 0.19
C ALA A 63 -3.89 3.99 0.61
N VAL A 64 -4.15 4.51 1.81
CA VAL A 64 -3.39 5.59 2.44
C VAL A 64 -2.73 5.08 3.73
N PRO A 65 -1.53 5.58 4.08
CA PRO A 65 -0.90 5.27 5.36
C PRO A 65 -1.67 5.91 6.52
N LEU A 66 -1.74 5.22 7.65
CA LEU A 66 -2.20 5.78 8.91
C LEU A 66 -1.00 6.22 9.76
N LYS A 67 -1.19 7.28 10.56
CA LYS A 67 -0.31 7.57 11.69
C LYS A 67 -0.67 6.63 12.84
N VAL A 68 0.35 6.05 13.46
CA VAL A 68 0.22 5.14 14.61
C VAL A 68 1.20 5.58 15.70
N PRO A 69 0.93 5.33 17.00
CA PRO A 69 1.86 5.68 18.06
C PRO A 69 3.18 4.92 17.93
N ARG A 70 4.24 5.46 18.52
CA ARG A 70 5.54 4.78 18.53
C ARG A 70 5.42 3.38 19.14
N GLY A 71 6.07 2.40 18.51
CA GLY A 71 6.01 0.99 18.94
C GLY A 71 4.81 0.20 18.40
N HIS A 72 3.85 0.84 17.73
CA HIS A 72 2.77 0.13 17.05
C HIS A 72 3.21 -0.36 15.67
N ARG A 73 2.57 -1.45 15.22
CA ARG A 73 2.73 -1.94 13.84
C ARG A 73 2.19 -0.90 12.86
N THR A 74 2.81 -0.84 11.67
CA THR A 74 2.36 0.03 10.58
C THR A 74 0.93 -0.34 10.18
N ALA A 75 0.12 0.66 9.86
CA ALA A 75 -1.27 0.48 9.50
C ALA A 75 -1.62 1.31 8.27
N VAL A 76 -2.57 0.81 7.48
CA VAL A 76 -3.09 1.47 6.30
C VAL A 76 -4.61 1.40 6.29
N LEU A 77 -5.24 2.38 5.65
CA LEU A 77 -6.66 2.33 5.32
C LEU A 77 -6.79 2.25 3.81
N GLY A 78 -7.53 1.26 3.33
CA GLY A 78 -7.79 1.09 1.91
C GLY A 78 -9.25 0.83 1.61
N VAL A 79 -9.62 1.11 0.36
CA VAL A 79 -10.93 0.78 -0.21
C VAL A 79 -10.71 -0.08 -1.45
N VAL A 80 -11.62 -1.02 -1.68
CA VAL A 80 -11.70 -1.82 -2.89
C VAL A 80 -12.85 -1.28 -3.74
N LEU A 81 -12.60 -1.07 -5.02
CA LEU A 81 -13.54 -0.45 -5.96
C LEU A 81 -13.52 -1.23 -7.29
N PRO A 82 -14.59 -1.17 -8.10
CA PRO A 82 -14.54 -1.55 -9.50
C PRO A 82 -13.44 -0.77 -10.24
N VAL A 83 -12.74 -1.40 -11.19
CA VAL A 83 -11.62 -0.75 -11.90
C VAL A 83 -12.08 0.40 -12.77
N GLU A 84 -13.30 0.33 -13.31
CA GLU A 84 -13.94 1.42 -14.05
C GLU A 84 -14.11 2.71 -13.21
N ASP A 85 -14.28 2.57 -11.89
CA ASP A 85 -14.41 3.69 -10.94
C ASP A 85 -13.03 4.21 -10.48
N MET A 86 -11.94 3.61 -10.96
CA MET A 86 -10.57 3.98 -10.61
C MET A 86 -9.90 4.79 -11.72
N ALA A 87 -10.65 5.56 -12.51
CA ALA A 87 -10.08 6.51 -13.47
C ALA A 87 -9.17 7.52 -12.76
N ASP A 88 -8.10 7.97 -13.42
CA ASP A 88 -7.08 8.83 -12.78
C ASP A 88 -7.65 10.16 -12.24
N ALA A 89 -8.76 10.65 -12.81
CA ALA A 89 -9.48 11.82 -12.32
C ALA A 89 -10.24 11.58 -10.99
N GLU A 90 -10.65 10.35 -10.73
CA GLU A 90 -11.46 9.97 -9.55
C GLU A 90 -10.59 9.61 -8.34
N VAL A 91 -9.38 9.08 -8.59
CA VAL A 91 -8.43 8.65 -7.55
C VAL A 91 -8.14 9.75 -6.50
N PRO A 92 -7.94 11.04 -6.86
CA PRO A 92 -7.72 12.09 -5.87
C PRO A 92 -8.86 12.20 -4.83
N THR A 93 -10.12 12.12 -5.26
CA THR A 93 -11.29 12.21 -4.38
C THR A 93 -11.35 11.03 -3.42
N VAL A 94 -11.09 9.82 -3.91
CA VAL A 94 -11.00 8.60 -3.08
C VAL A 94 -9.88 8.75 -2.05
N VAL A 95 -8.69 9.19 -2.47
CA VAL A 95 -7.54 9.39 -1.59
C VAL A 95 -7.85 10.40 -0.49
N GLN A 96 -8.52 11.52 -0.79
CA GLN A 96 -8.88 12.51 0.22
C GLN A 96 -9.91 11.97 1.21
N THR A 97 -10.91 11.22 0.73
CA THR A 97 -11.89 10.55 1.58
C THR A 97 -11.20 9.60 2.57
N LEU A 98 -10.27 8.77 2.08
CA LEU A 98 -9.49 7.88 2.92
C LEU A 98 -8.60 8.65 3.91
N ARG A 99 -8.01 9.78 3.53
CA ARG A 99 -7.19 10.61 4.44
C ARG A 99 -8.02 11.20 5.57
N VAL A 100 -9.23 11.69 5.28
CA VAL A 100 -10.14 12.22 6.30
C VAL A 100 -10.55 11.12 7.29
N ALA A 101 -10.98 9.97 6.79
CA ALA A 101 -11.30 8.81 7.62
C ALA A 101 -10.07 8.34 8.42
N GLY A 102 -8.93 8.22 7.76
CA GLY A 102 -7.66 7.81 8.35
C GLY A 102 -7.18 8.76 9.45
N HIS A 103 -7.40 10.06 9.32
CA HIS A 103 -7.10 11.03 10.37
C HIS A 103 -7.94 10.76 11.64
N GLY A 104 -9.23 10.44 11.48
CA GLY A 104 -10.08 10.03 12.59
C GLY A 104 -9.58 8.76 13.30
N ILE A 105 -9.19 7.74 12.51
CA ILE A 105 -8.61 6.50 13.03
C ILE A 105 -7.29 6.77 13.77
N SER A 106 -6.40 7.57 13.18
CA SER A 106 -5.13 7.93 13.81
C SER A 106 -5.31 8.66 15.14
N ARG A 107 -6.31 9.53 15.28
CA ARG A 107 -6.67 10.12 16.58
C ARG A 107 -7.18 9.08 17.57
N ALA A 108 -8.06 8.18 17.14
CA ALA A 108 -8.58 7.12 18.01
C ALA A 108 -7.48 6.16 18.51
N LEU A 109 -6.41 5.98 17.71
CA LEU A 109 -5.22 5.23 18.10
C LEU A 109 -4.26 6.01 19.02
N GLY A 110 -4.49 7.31 19.28
CA GLY A 110 -3.60 8.15 20.07
C GLY A 110 -2.32 8.58 19.34
N ALA A 111 -2.34 8.59 18.01
CA ALA A 111 -1.19 8.99 17.18
C ALA A 111 -1.19 10.48 16.79
N LEU A 112 -2.23 11.21 17.19
CA LEU A 112 -2.51 12.60 16.86
C LEU A 112 -3.11 13.32 18.06
#